data_AF-A0A3D0HHJ6-F1
#
_entry.id   AF-A0A3D0HHJ6-F1
#
_cell.length_a   1.000
_cell.length_b   1.000
_cell.length_c   1.000
_cell.angle_alpha   90.00
_cell.angle_beta   90.00
_cell.angle_gamma   90.00
#
_symmetry.space_group_name_H-M   'P 1'
#
loop_
_entity.id
_entity.type
_entity.pdbx_description
1 polymer ?
#
loop_
_entity_poly.entity_id
_entity_poly.type
_entity_poly.pdbx_seq_one_letter_code
_entity_poly.pdbx_strand_id
1 'polypeptide(L)'
;MNKLFSKRWSAQQITSAIVVAGSTLMLLMTLHPELILKNNTPTGGDMGAHVYGPAYLRDFLLPHFRLTGWSNDWYSGFPMYRFYMVVPALAVLLFDLILPYGIALKMIAVLGILTLPVCTWLFGKFAKFLFPIPELLTLASVVFLYDESFTIYGGNIASTMAGEFSFSISLSLAVLGFGLLIRAFEEHRGKMLTALVVALSALSHGIVLLFVFGGVVLLAAVWFERRSAMTALTVSITAVLLSSFWVLPFLTGHAYMTDMKYEPRPSGASDSFWSMYFPLTTFWDIVITGFAVIAFVNFVKARNRTGMWMGVYCIFLVLGVYFGRESLPVIGLLWNPRLLPFLYLLRYFMMVIGIYQSAVWLTTFYRLQQLGRKALIEQTVE
;
A
#
# COMPACT_ATOMS: atom_id res chain seq x y z
N MET A 1 -2.65 32.90 -27.45
CA MET A 1 -2.39 31.43 -27.48
C MET A 1 -0.91 31.04 -27.25
N ASN A 2 0.08 31.88 -27.54
CA ASN A 2 1.52 31.52 -27.41
C ASN A 2 2.11 31.50 -25.98
N LYS A 3 1.33 31.81 -24.92
CA LYS A 3 1.78 31.74 -23.51
C LYS A 3 1.45 30.41 -22.81
N LEU A 4 0.69 29.51 -23.43
CA LEU A 4 0.34 28.21 -22.82
C LEU A 4 1.43 27.14 -23.02
N PHE A 5 2.36 27.32 -23.95
CA PHE A 5 3.37 26.30 -24.30
C PHE A 5 4.80 26.64 -23.85
N SER A 6 5.03 27.72 -23.09
CA SER A 6 6.38 28.20 -22.78
C SER A 6 6.95 27.78 -21.42
N LYS A 7 6.26 26.92 -20.65
CA LYS A 7 6.82 26.48 -19.36
C LYS A 7 7.82 25.36 -19.59
N ARG A 8 9.10 25.70 -19.74
CA ARG A 8 10.19 24.71 -19.73
C ARG A 8 10.13 23.93 -18.42
N TRP A 9 10.04 22.61 -18.53
CA TRP A 9 10.04 21.73 -17.36
C TRP A 9 11.41 21.78 -16.69
N SER A 10 11.45 21.79 -15.37
CA SER A 10 12.71 21.67 -14.64
C SER A 10 13.26 20.25 -14.76
N ALA A 11 14.58 20.08 -14.59
CA ALA A 11 15.21 18.76 -14.57
C ALA A 11 14.54 17.83 -13.55
N GLN A 12 14.16 18.35 -12.38
CA GLN A 12 13.38 17.61 -11.39
C GLN A 12 12.05 17.10 -11.95
N GLN A 13 11.26 17.96 -12.61
CA GLN A 13 9.96 17.55 -13.16
C GLN A 13 10.10 16.48 -14.24
N ILE A 14 11.13 16.60 -15.08
CA ILE A 14 11.46 15.61 -16.10
C ILE A 14 11.83 14.29 -15.43
N THR A 15 12.71 14.30 -14.42
CA THR A 15 13.08 13.10 -13.67
C THR A 15 11.87 12.46 -12.99
N SER A 16 11.01 13.23 -12.32
CA SER A 16 9.79 12.71 -11.69
C SER A 16 8.90 12.02 -12.71
N ALA A 17 8.67 12.65 -13.87
CA ALA A 17 7.83 12.09 -14.91
C ALA A 17 8.43 10.80 -15.50
N ILE A 18 9.74 10.79 -15.78
CA ILE A 18 10.44 9.60 -16.29
C ILE A 18 10.37 8.46 -15.29
N VAL A 19 10.68 8.72 -14.01
CA VAL A 19 10.69 7.67 -12.98
C VAL A 19 9.30 7.11 -12.75
N VAL A 20 8.28 7.96 -12.58
CA VAL A 20 6.91 7.51 -12.31
C VAL A 20 6.29 6.85 -13.53
N ALA A 21 6.28 7.53 -14.68
CA ALA A 21 5.67 6.98 -15.90
C ALA A 21 6.45 5.76 -16.41
N GLY A 22 7.79 5.78 -16.34
CA GLY A 22 8.64 4.66 -16.71
C GLY A 22 8.41 3.44 -15.81
N SER A 23 8.27 3.63 -14.50
CA SER A 23 7.94 2.54 -13.56
C SER A 23 6.57 1.94 -13.85
N THR A 24 5.54 2.77 -14.03
CA THR A 24 4.19 2.31 -14.37
C THR A 24 4.16 1.60 -15.74
N LEU A 25 4.87 2.12 -16.74
CA LEU A 25 4.96 1.51 -18.06
C LEU A 25 5.68 0.16 -18.01
N MET A 26 6.80 0.07 -17.28
CA MET A 26 7.52 -1.18 -17.08
C MET A 26 6.61 -2.23 -16.45
N LEU A 27 5.87 -1.88 -15.39
CA LEU A 27 4.91 -2.78 -14.76
C LEU A 27 3.79 -3.21 -15.72
N LEU A 28 3.26 -2.28 -16.51
CA LEU A 28 2.26 -2.59 -17.52
C LEU A 28 2.79 -3.61 -18.54
N MET A 29 4.04 -3.46 -19.00
CA MET A 29 4.65 -4.39 -19.95
C MET A 29 4.88 -5.77 -19.35
N THR A 30 5.30 -5.84 -18.08
CA THR A 30 5.42 -7.11 -17.35
C THR A 30 4.07 -7.83 -17.18
N LEU A 31 2.98 -7.07 -17.12
CA LEU A 31 1.63 -7.62 -17.00
C LEU A 31 1.02 -8.04 -18.34
N HIS A 32 1.76 -7.97 -19.45
CA HIS A 32 1.31 -8.41 -20.76
C HIS A 32 0.01 -7.73 -21.21
N PRO A 33 0.04 -6.46 -21.66
CA PRO A 33 -1.17 -5.69 -21.99
C PRO A 33 -2.07 -6.37 -23.03
N GLU A 34 -1.48 -7.14 -23.95
CA GLU A 34 -2.20 -7.98 -24.90
C GLU A 34 -3.08 -9.05 -24.24
N LEU A 35 -2.64 -9.62 -23.11
CA LEU A 35 -3.40 -10.59 -22.33
C LEU A 35 -4.49 -9.91 -21.51
N ILE A 36 -4.24 -8.70 -20.98
CA ILE A 36 -5.25 -7.90 -20.28
C ILE A 36 -6.41 -7.57 -21.23
N LEU A 37 -6.11 -7.17 -22.47
CA LEU A 37 -7.10 -6.73 -23.46
C LEU A 37 -7.75 -7.89 -24.24
N LYS A 38 -7.29 -9.13 -24.08
CA LYS A 38 -7.93 -10.29 -24.71
C LYS A 38 -9.33 -10.50 -24.14
N ASN A 39 -10.35 -10.73 -24.96
CA ASN A 39 -11.71 -11.00 -24.47
C ASN A 39 -11.85 -12.45 -23.96
N ASN A 40 -11.33 -12.70 -22.77
CA ASN A 40 -11.47 -13.94 -22.02
C ASN A 40 -11.47 -13.65 -20.51
N THR A 41 -11.90 -14.61 -19.71
CA THR A 41 -11.87 -14.53 -18.25
C THR A 41 -10.51 -14.97 -17.71
N PRO A 42 -10.01 -14.36 -16.61
CA PRO A 42 -8.81 -14.85 -15.96
C PRO A 42 -9.06 -16.19 -15.25
N THR A 43 -7.97 -16.90 -14.96
CA THR A 43 -7.95 -18.13 -14.18
C THR A 43 -6.69 -18.17 -13.30
N GLY A 44 -6.59 -19.15 -12.41
CA GLY A 44 -5.46 -19.32 -11.47
C GLY A 44 -5.76 -18.77 -10.08
N GLY A 45 -5.37 -19.51 -9.05
CA GLY A 45 -5.68 -19.17 -7.65
C GLY A 45 -7.16 -18.86 -7.45
N ASP A 46 -7.44 -17.79 -6.71
CA ASP A 46 -8.80 -17.33 -6.40
C ASP A 46 -9.43 -16.49 -7.54
N MET A 47 -8.68 -16.18 -8.61
CA MET A 47 -9.21 -15.38 -9.73
C MET A 47 -10.46 -16.00 -10.36
N GLY A 48 -10.56 -17.33 -10.40
CA GLY A 48 -11.76 -18.02 -10.90
C GLY A 48 -13.02 -17.65 -10.10
N ALA A 49 -12.92 -17.57 -8.77
CA ALA A 49 -14.03 -17.15 -7.91
C ALA A 49 -14.37 -15.67 -8.11
N HIS A 50 -13.35 -14.84 -8.39
CA HIS A 50 -13.54 -13.42 -8.69
C HIS A 50 -14.22 -13.15 -10.03
N VAL A 51 -14.27 -14.11 -10.96
CA VAL A 51 -15.10 -14.00 -12.17
C VAL A 51 -16.58 -14.10 -11.84
N TYR A 52 -16.96 -14.95 -10.89
CA TYR A 52 -18.36 -15.20 -10.57
C TYR A 52 -19.00 -14.05 -9.75
N GLY A 53 -18.31 -13.56 -8.73
CA GLY A 53 -18.85 -12.56 -7.80
C GLY A 53 -19.47 -11.33 -8.49
N PRO A 54 -18.70 -10.54 -9.26
CA PRO A 54 -19.23 -9.32 -9.88
C PRO A 54 -20.36 -9.63 -10.88
N ALA A 55 -20.27 -10.72 -11.64
CA ALA A 55 -21.35 -11.15 -12.53
C ALA A 55 -22.65 -11.41 -11.75
N TYR A 56 -22.59 -12.13 -10.63
CA TYR A 56 -23.77 -12.35 -9.79
C TYR A 56 -24.32 -11.03 -9.20
N LEU A 57 -23.44 -10.13 -8.77
CA LEU A 57 -23.82 -8.79 -8.30
C LEU A 57 -24.58 -8.02 -9.38
N ARG A 58 -24.10 -8.04 -10.64
CA ARG A 58 -24.73 -7.40 -11.79
C ARG A 58 -26.10 -7.99 -12.12
N ASP A 59 -26.18 -9.32 -12.17
CA ASP A 59 -27.34 -10.01 -12.74
C ASP A 59 -28.48 -10.23 -11.74
N PHE A 60 -28.16 -10.37 -10.44
CA PHE A 60 -29.14 -10.75 -9.42
C PHE A 60 -29.33 -9.73 -8.28
N LEU A 61 -28.30 -8.96 -7.93
CA LEU A 61 -28.36 -8.07 -6.75
C LEU A 61 -28.64 -6.61 -7.12
N LEU A 62 -27.87 -6.03 -8.03
CA LEU A 62 -28.01 -4.63 -8.44
C LEU A 62 -29.38 -4.28 -9.05
N PRO A 63 -30.05 -5.15 -9.84
CA PRO A 63 -31.40 -4.88 -10.34
C PRO A 63 -32.43 -4.69 -9.22
N HIS A 64 -32.14 -5.20 -8.02
CA HIS A 64 -32.97 -5.10 -6.84
C HIS A 64 -32.42 -4.09 -5.81
N PHE A 65 -31.49 -3.23 -6.22
CA PHE A 65 -30.81 -2.23 -5.38
C PHE A 65 -30.11 -2.84 -4.15
N ARG A 66 -29.54 -4.05 -4.31
CA ARG A 66 -28.82 -4.75 -3.24
C ARG A 66 -27.33 -4.83 -3.55
N LEU A 67 -26.52 -4.74 -2.49
CA LEU A 67 -25.07 -4.97 -2.53
C LEU A 67 -24.65 -6.31 -1.93
N THR A 68 -25.56 -6.96 -1.20
CA THR A 68 -25.36 -8.26 -0.56
C THR A 68 -26.61 -9.12 -0.75
N GLY A 69 -26.47 -10.44 -0.68
CA GLY A 69 -27.61 -11.34 -0.83
C GLY A 69 -27.26 -12.79 -0.55
N TRP A 70 -28.07 -13.70 -1.09
CA TRP A 70 -27.90 -15.14 -0.97
C TRP A 70 -27.82 -15.75 -2.37
N SER A 71 -26.89 -16.67 -2.57
CA SER A 71 -26.67 -17.40 -3.81
C SER A 71 -26.88 -18.88 -3.57
N ASN A 72 -27.71 -19.53 -4.38
CA ASN A 72 -27.97 -20.98 -4.30
C ASN A 72 -27.05 -21.81 -5.22
N ASP A 73 -26.16 -21.16 -5.96
CA ASP A 73 -25.35 -21.79 -7.01
C ASP A 73 -24.38 -22.86 -6.47
N TRP A 74 -23.92 -22.72 -5.23
CA TRP A 74 -23.04 -23.69 -4.56
C TRP A 74 -23.46 -23.95 -3.12
N TYR A 75 -22.99 -25.08 -2.58
CA TYR A 75 -23.07 -25.44 -1.15
C TYR A 75 -24.47 -25.39 -0.52
N SER A 76 -25.53 -25.63 -1.31
CA SER A 76 -26.93 -25.46 -0.88
C SER A 76 -27.27 -24.04 -0.40
N GLY A 77 -26.46 -23.06 -0.78
CA GLY A 77 -26.65 -21.66 -0.45
C GLY A 77 -25.50 -21.05 0.34
N PHE A 78 -25.09 -19.84 -0.03
CA PHE A 78 -24.09 -19.07 0.72
C PHE A 78 -24.34 -17.55 0.62
N PRO A 79 -23.88 -16.76 1.61
CA PRO A 79 -24.05 -15.32 1.59
C PRO A 79 -23.12 -14.67 0.58
N MET A 80 -23.70 -13.95 -0.39
CA MET A 80 -22.97 -13.24 -1.44
C MET A 80 -22.66 -11.80 -1.01
N TYR A 81 -21.40 -11.37 -1.20
CA TYR A 81 -20.86 -10.04 -0.82
C TYR A 81 -21.09 -9.59 0.63
N ARG A 82 -21.47 -10.52 1.52
CA ARG A 82 -21.55 -10.23 2.96
C ARG A 82 -20.18 -10.15 3.63
N PHE A 83 -19.29 -11.06 3.24
CA PHE A 83 -17.94 -11.20 3.79
C PHE A 83 -16.84 -10.87 2.78
N TYR A 84 -17.22 -10.24 1.66
CA TYR A 84 -16.36 -10.04 0.49
C TYR A 84 -16.37 -8.59 -0.01
N MET A 85 -15.26 -8.16 -0.61
CA MET A 85 -14.99 -6.76 -0.92
C MET A 85 -15.86 -6.23 -2.05
N VAL A 86 -16.71 -5.24 -1.75
CA VAL A 86 -17.72 -4.76 -2.70
C VAL A 86 -17.18 -3.71 -3.67
N VAL A 87 -16.26 -2.84 -3.24
CA VAL A 87 -15.81 -1.70 -4.04
C VAL A 87 -15.05 -2.12 -5.31
N PRO A 88 -14.06 -3.04 -5.26
CA PRO A 88 -13.39 -3.53 -6.47
C PRO A 88 -14.37 -4.21 -7.43
N ALA A 89 -15.34 -4.97 -6.92
CA ALA A 89 -16.36 -5.61 -7.76
C ALA A 89 -17.26 -4.58 -8.47
N LEU A 90 -17.71 -3.54 -7.77
CA LEU A 90 -18.45 -2.44 -8.38
C LEU A 90 -17.62 -1.71 -9.44
N ALA A 91 -16.31 -1.54 -9.23
CA ALA A 91 -15.42 -0.96 -10.22
C ALA A 91 -15.32 -1.82 -11.49
N VAL A 92 -15.27 -3.16 -11.34
CA VAL A 92 -15.35 -4.08 -12.49
C VAL A 92 -16.64 -3.84 -13.28
N LEU A 93 -17.78 -3.79 -12.59
CA LEU A 93 -19.08 -3.60 -13.24
C LEU A 93 -19.25 -2.22 -13.89
N LEU A 94 -18.63 -1.19 -13.33
CA LEU A 94 -18.63 0.14 -13.95
C LEU A 94 -17.88 0.12 -15.30
N PHE A 95 -16.76 -0.60 -15.38
CA PHE A 95 -16.00 -0.75 -16.63
C PHE A 95 -16.70 -1.73 -17.59
N ASP A 96 -17.41 -2.73 -17.08
CA ASP A 96 -18.24 -3.67 -17.88
C ASP A 96 -19.34 -2.96 -18.68
N LEU A 97 -19.76 -1.75 -18.28
CA LEU A 97 -20.73 -0.95 -19.04
C LEU A 97 -20.23 -0.56 -20.44
N ILE A 98 -18.91 -0.49 -20.64
CA ILE A 98 -18.28 0.00 -21.88
C ILE A 98 -17.24 -0.97 -22.46
N LEU A 99 -16.86 -2.01 -21.73
CA LEU A 99 -15.87 -3.01 -22.13
C LEU A 99 -16.41 -4.42 -21.86
N PRO A 100 -16.01 -5.45 -22.63
CA PRO A 100 -16.33 -6.83 -22.30
C PRO A 100 -15.91 -7.20 -20.87
N TYR A 101 -16.79 -7.91 -20.15
CA TYR A 101 -16.60 -8.31 -18.75
C TYR A 101 -15.20 -8.84 -18.40
N GLY A 102 -14.67 -9.75 -19.21
CA GLY A 102 -13.33 -10.32 -18.97
C GLY A 102 -12.21 -9.28 -19.02
N ILE A 103 -12.31 -8.31 -19.94
CA ILE A 103 -11.37 -7.18 -20.06
C ILE A 103 -11.53 -6.24 -18.87
N ALA A 104 -12.76 -5.85 -18.54
CA ALA A 104 -13.07 -4.98 -17.40
C ALA A 104 -12.51 -5.55 -16.09
N LEU A 105 -12.73 -6.84 -15.85
CA LEU A 105 -12.22 -7.54 -14.66
C LEU A 105 -10.69 -7.50 -14.62
N LYS A 106 -10.00 -7.88 -15.70
CA LYS A 106 -8.53 -7.89 -15.74
C LYS A 106 -7.92 -6.49 -15.58
N MET A 107 -8.53 -5.47 -16.18
CA MET A 107 -8.09 -4.07 -16.01
C MET A 107 -8.16 -3.62 -14.55
N ILE A 108 -9.26 -3.95 -13.85
CA ILE A 108 -9.39 -3.63 -12.43
C ILE A 108 -8.45 -4.50 -11.59
N ALA A 109 -8.25 -5.78 -11.94
CA ALA A 109 -7.36 -6.68 -11.22
C ALA A 109 -5.90 -6.17 -11.18
N VAL A 110 -5.42 -5.54 -12.25
CA VAL A 110 -4.06 -4.99 -12.28
C VAL A 110 -3.97 -3.55 -11.76
N LEU A 111 -5.09 -2.91 -11.46
CA LEU A 111 -5.14 -1.48 -11.14
C LEU A 111 -4.23 -1.13 -9.95
N GLY A 112 -4.27 -1.92 -8.88
CA GLY A 112 -3.43 -1.72 -7.70
C GLY A 112 -1.94 -1.71 -8.02
N ILE A 113 -1.47 -2.65 -8.84
CA ILE A 113 -0.07 -2.74 -9.27
C ILE A 113 0.34 -1.46 -10.03
N LEU A 114 -0.50 -1.02 -10.96
CA LEU A 114 -0.21 0.12 -11.83
C LEU A 114 -0.29 1.47 -11.08
N THR A 115 -1.17 1.58 -10.08
CA THR A 115 -1.35 2.82 -9.32
C THR A 115 -0.36 2.98 -8.18
N LEU A 116 0.18 1.89 -7.63
CA LEU A 116 1.06 1.95 -6.46
C LEU A 116 2.26 2.90 -6.66
N PRO A 117 3.01 2.87 -7.79
CA PRO A 117 4.13 3.80 -8.03
C PRO A 117 3.73 5.29 -7.99
N VAL A 118 2.52 5.61 -8.47
CA VAL A 118 1.98 6.97 -8.43
C VAL A 118 1.56 7.33 -7.00
N CYS A 119 0.90 6.41 -6.29
CA CYS A 119 0.48 6.61 -4.91
C CYS A 119 1.66 6.81 -3.96
N THR A 120 2.76 6.07 -4.15
CA THR A 120 3.99 6.22 -3.35
C THR A 120 4.71 7.53 -3.65
N TRP A 121 4.76 7.95 -4.92
CA TRP A 121 5.24 9.28 -5.30
C TRP A 121 4.43 10.38 -4.63
N LEU A 122 3.10 10.33 -4.75
CA LEU A 122 2.18 11.29 -4.13
C LEU A 122 2.30 11.30 -2.61
N PHE A 123 2.43 10.14 -1.97
CA PHE A 123 2.74 10.05 -0.55
C PHE A 123 4.00 10.83 -0.21
N GLY A 124 5.09 10.63 -0.97
CA GLY A 124 6.34 11.36 -0.77
C GLY A 124 6.19 12.87 -0.95
N LYS A 125 5.42 13.30 -1.96
CA LYS A 125 5.12 14.72 -2.23
C LYS A 125 4.29 15.36 -1.12
N PHE A 126 3.24 14.68 -0.66
CA PHE A 126 2.36 15.18 0.40
C PHE A 126 3.01 15.15 1.78
N ALA A 127 3.95 14.22 1.99
CA ALA A 127 4.82 14.21 3.16
C ALA A 127 5.96 15.26 3.09
N LYS A 128 5.99 16.09 2.05
CA LYS A 128 7.01 17.14 1.80
C LYS A 128 8.45 16.63 1.84
N PHE A 129 8.68 15.37 1.46
CA PHE A 129 10.06 14.92 1.26
C PHE A 129 10.71 15.69 0.11
N LEU A 130 11.98 16.05 0.31
CA LEU A 130 12.78 16.75 -0.68
C LEU A 130 13.15 15.81 -1.83
N PHE A 131 13.30 16.37 -3.02
CA PHE A 131 13.84 15.64 -4.16
C PHE A 131 15.21 15.03 -3.82
N PRO A 132 15.49 13.78 -4.22
CA PRO A 132 14.68 12.87 -5.05
C PRO A 132 13.88 11.82 -4.27
N ILE A 133 13.61 12.02 -2.97
CA ILE A 133 12.98 11.00 -2.13
C ILE A 133 11.61 10.53 -2.68
N PRO A 134 10.67 11.41 -3.11
CA PRO A 134 9.41 10.94 -3.68
C PRO A 134 9.59 10.00 -4.88
N GLU A 135 10.57 10.26 -5.74
CA GLU A 135 10.91 9.42 -6.89
C GLU A 135 11.54 8.09 -6.45
N LEU A 136 12.37 8.11 -5.40
CA LEU A 136 12.93 6.88 -4.82
C LEU A 136 11.86 5.99 -4.20
N LEU A 137 10.79 6.57 -3.62
CA LEU A 137 9.66 5.79 -3.10
C LEU A 137 8.87 5.08 -4.20
N THR A 138 8.77 5.69 -5.39
CA THR A 138 8.26 5.01 -6.59
C THR A 138 9.10 3.78 -6.90
N LEU A 139 10.43 3.91 -6.95
CA LEU A 139 11.31 2.78 -7.23
C LEU A 139 11.23 1.69 -6.14
N ALA A 140 11.15 2.08 -4.86
CA ALA A 140 10.94 1.13 -3.77
C ALA A 140 9.63 0.34 -3.90
N SER A 141 8.56 0.98 -4.39
CA SER A 141 7.30 0.28 -4.65
C SER A 141 7.40 -0.71 -5.80
N VAL A 142 8.21 -0.41 -6.83
CA VAL A 142 8.51 -1.36 -7.91
C VAL A 142 9.26 -2.57 -7.34
N VAL A 143 10.30 -2.34 -6.53
CA VAL A 143 11.04 -3.43 -5.87
C VAL A 143 10.10 -4.30 -5.02
N PHE A 144 9.22 -3.70 -4.24
CA PHE A 144 8.20 -4.42 -3.46
C PHE A 144 7.25 -5.25 -4.36
N LEU A 145 6.82 -4.70 -5.50
CA LEU A 145 5.91 -5.39 -6.42
C LEU A 145 6.55 -6.64 -7.05
N TYR A 146 7.87 -6.63 -7.28
CA TYR A 146 8.65 -7.76 -7.79
C TYR A 146 9.21 -8.70 -6.71
N ASP A 147 8.93 -8.43 -5.44
CA ASP A 147 9.40 -9.29 -4.36
C ASP A 147 8.63 -10.62 -4.37
N GLU A 148 9.26 -11.70 -4.84
CA GLU A 148 8.66 -13.03 -4.95
C GLU A 148 8.87 -13.89 -3.68
N SER A 149 9.40 -13.32 -2.59
CA SER A 149 9.58 -14.07 -1.34
C SER A 149 8.25 -14.50 -0.69
N PHE A 150 7.12 -14.02 -1.21
CA PHE A 150 5.76 -14.38 -0.81
C PHE A 150 4.81 -14.32 -2.01
N THR A 151 3.84 -15.24 -2.07
CA THR A 151 2.98 -15.40 -3.26
C THR A 151 1.50 -15.30 -2.99
N ILE A 152 1.08 -15.25 -1.72
CA ILE A 152 -0.35 -15.17 -1.33
C ILE A 152 -0.62 -14.19 -0.17
N TYR A 153 0.38 -13.45 0.29
CA TYR A 153 0.20 -12.54 1.43
C TYR A 153 -0.47 -11.22 1.06
N GLY A 154 -0.38 -10.80 -0.21
CA GLY A 154 -1.05 -9.62 -0.74
C GLY A 154 -0.11 -8.51 -1.20
N GLY A 155 -0.55 -7.71 -2.18
CA GLY A 155 0.10 -6.45 -2.57
C GLY A 155 1.14 -6.53 -3.68
N ASN A 156 2.00 -7.56 -3.71
CA ASN A 156 2.95 -7.76 -4.80
C ASN A 156 2.28 -8.36 -6.06
N ILE A 157 3.04 -8.49 -7.17
CA ILE A 157 2.53 -9.04 -8.43
C ILE A 157 2.07 -10.49 -8.22
N ALA A 158 2.89 -11.34 -7.60
CA ALA A 158 2.56 -12.76 -7.41
C ALA A 158 1.24 -12.96 -6.62
N SER A 159 1.08 -12.27 -5.49
CA SER A 159 -0.16 -12.34 -4.70
C SER A 159 -1.35 -11.76 -5.47
N THR A 160 -1.15 -10.65 -6.18
CA THR A 160 -2.22 -10.07 -6.99
C THR A 160 -2.70 -11.05 -8.06
N MET A 161 -1.79 -11.77 -8.71
CA MET A 161 -2.13 -12.81 -9.68
C MET A 161 -2.78 -14.05 -9.04
N ALA A 162 -2.48 -14.34 -7.78
CA ALA A 162 -3.13 -15.42 -7.03
C ALA A 162 -4.59 -15.11 -6.63
N GLY A 163 -5.07 -13.87 -6.81
CA GLY A 163 -6.42 -13.43 -6.44
C GLY A 163 -6.46 -12.21 -5.54
N GLU A 164 -5.33 -11.77 -4.98
CA GLU A 164 -5.25 -10.68 -4.01
C GLU A 164 -5.27 -9.28 -4.65
N PHE A 165 -6.02 -9.11 -5.75
CA PHE A 165 -6.09 -7.85 -6.48
C PHE A 165 -6.80 -6.74 -5.70
N SER A 166 -7.83 -7.10 -4.94
CA SER A 166 -8.55 -6.18 -4.06
C SER A 166 -7.63 -5.67 -2.94
N PHE A 167 -6.74 -6.52 -2.41
CA PHE A 167 -5.66 -6.12 -1.50
C PHE A 167 -4.74 -5.09 -2.17
N SER A 168 -4.30 -5.34 -3.41
CA SER A 168 -3.39 -4.46 -4.14
C SER A 168 -3.99 -3.06 -4.41
N ILE A 169 -5.26 -3.00 -4.81
CA ILE A 169 -6.01 -1.74 -4.97
C ILE A 169 -6.09 -1.02 -3.62
N SER A 170 -6.48 -1.75 -2.57
CA SER A 170 -6.62 -1.20 -1.23
C SER A 170 -5.30 -0.65 -0.70
N LEU A 171 -4.17 -1.33 -0.94
CA LEU A 171 -2.84 -0.90 -0.54
C LEU A 171 -2.42 0.40 -1.24
N SER A 172 -2.69 0.54 -2.53
CA SER A 172 -2.44 1.79 -3.26
C SER A 172 -3.24 2.96 -2.68
N LEU A 173 -4.54 2.74 -2.42
CA LEU A 173 -5.40 3.73 -1.78
C LEU A 173 -4.93 4.05 -0.35
N ALA A 174 -4.44 3.07 0.40
CA ALA A 174 -3.92 3.26 1.74
C ALA A 174 -2.70 4.21 1.74
N VAL A 175 -1.73 3.96 0.87
CA VAL A 175 -0.52 4.80 0.76
C VAL A 175 -0.89 6.22 0.35
N LEU A 176 -1.79 6.38 -0.63
CA LEU A 176 -2.31 7.69 -1.00
C LEU A 176 -3.04 8.37 0.18
N GLY A 177 -3.85 7.61 0.92
CA GLY A 177 -4.60 8.05 2.09
C GLY A 177 -3.68 8.58 3.19
N PHE A 178 -2.57 7.89 3.49
CA PHE A 178 -1.57 8.38 4.45
C PHE A 178 -0.94 9.69 4.00
N GLY A 179 -0.60 9.83 2.71
CA GLY A 179 -0.06 11.07 2.17
C GLY A 179 -1.05 12.22 2.29
N LEU A 180 -2.31 11.99 1.91
CA LEU A 180 -3.39 12.95 2.03
C LEU A 180 -3.67 13.35 3.48
N LEU A 181 -3.53 12.42 4.43
CA LEU A 181 -3.69 12.69 5.86
C LEU A 181 -2.55 13.57 6.39
N ILE A 182 -1.31 13.27 6.02
CA ILE A 182 -0.16 14.11 6.39
C ILE A 182 -0.36 15.55 5.86
N ARG A 183 -0.75 15.69 4.58
CA ARG A 183 -1.09 17.02 4.02
C ARG A 183 -2.23 17.68 4.79
N ALA A 184 -3.27 16.92 5.16
CA ALA A 184 -4.39 17.45 5.92
C ALA A 184 -3.98 17.90 7.34
N PHE A 185 -3.00 17.26 7.97
CA PHE A 185 -2.45 17.72 9.25
C PHE A 185 -1.68 19.03 9.14
N GLU A 186 -0.97 19.26 8.04
CA GLU A 186 -0.19 20.49 7.86
C GLU A 186 -1.02 21.65 7.31
N GLU A 187 -1.88 21.38 6.33
CA GLU A 187 -2.65 22.41 5.63
C GLU A 187 -4.06 22.60 6.22
N HIS A 188 -4.55 21.63 6.98
CA HIS A 188 -5.92 21.59 7.53
C HIS A 188 -7.02 21.68 6.48
N ARG A 189 -6.73 21.27 5.25
CA ARG A 189 -7.64 21.22 4.09
C ARG A 189 -7.75 19.80 3.55
N GLY A 190 -8.75 19.55 2.69
CA GLY A 190 -8.91 18.27 2.01
C GLY A 190 -9.41 17.11 2.87
N LYS A 191 -9.90 17.38 4.10
CA LYS A 191 -10.34 16.36 5.07
C LYS A 191 -11.33 15.35 4.48
N MET A 192 -12.31 15.83 3.71
CA MET A 192 -13.36 14.97 3.13
C MET A 192 -12.79 14.05 2.05
N LEU A 193 -11.88 14.56 1.20
CA LEU A 193 -11.18 13.72 0.22
C LEU A 193 -10.31 12.67 0.92
N THR A 194 -9.58 13.06 1.97
CA THR A 194 -8.78 12.12 2.77
C THR A 194 -9.68 11.04 3.37
N ALA A 195 -10.81 11.41 3.98
CA ALA A 195 -11.76 10.46 4.55
C ALA A 195 -12.35 9.51 3.50
N LEU A 196 -12.68 10.03 2.32
CA LEU A 196 -13.17 9.22 1.20
C LEU A 196 -12.13 8.20 0.74
N VAL A 197 -10.86 8.61 0.54
CA VAL A 197 -9.80 7.68 0.10
C VAL A 197 -9.52 6.62 1.17
N VAL A 198 -9.49 7.01 2.45
CA VAL A 198 -9.35 6.07 3.58
C VAL A 198 -10.52 5.08 3.63
N ALA A 199 -11.76 5.56 3.45
CA ALA A 199 -12.94 4.70 3.39
C ALA A 199 -12.92 3.75 2.20
N LEU A 200 -12.52 4.23 1.01
CA LEU A 200 -12.41 3.39 -0.19
C LEU A 200 -11.35 2.30 -0.02
N SER A 201 -10.23 2.61 0.63
CA SER A 201 -9.24 1.60 1.01
C SER A 201 -9.86 0.58 1.97
N ALA A 202 -10.46 1.01 3.06
CA ALA A 202 -11.11 0.14 4.04
C ALA A 202 -12.20 -0.77 3.42
N LEU A 203 -13.00 -0.25 2.49
CA LEU A 203 -14.04 -0.98 1.76
C LEU A 203 -13.50 -1.89 0.65
N SER A 204 -12.23 -1.73 0.26
CA SER A 204 -11.60 -2.53 -0.79
C SER A 204 -10.93 -3.79 -0.27
N HIS A 205 -10.42 -3.80 0.97
CA HIS A 205 -9.87 -5.02 1.56
C HIS A 205 -9.84 -5.00 3.09
N GLY A 206 -10.50 -5.97 3.73
CA GLY A 206 -10.63 -6.07 5.19
C GLY A 206 -9.33 -6.27 5.96
N ILE A 207 -8.30 -6.91 5.38
CA ILE A 207 -6.98 -7.00 6.04
C ILE A 207 -6.23 -5.67 5.94
N VAL A 208 -6.32 -5.00 4.78
CA VAL A 208 -5.65 -3.70 4.58
C VAL A 208 -6.31 -2.62 5.42
N LEU A 209 -7.59 -2.78 5.76
CA LEU A 209 -8.29 -1.94 6.75
C LEU A 209 -7.53 -1.87 8.09
N LEU A 210 -6.97 -2.98 8.58
CA LEU A 210 -6.16 -3.00 9.81
C LEU A 210 -4.91 -2.13 9.67
N PHE A 211 -4.25 -2.23 8.50
CA PHE A 211 -3.09 -1.41 8.16
C PHE A 211 -3.45 0.08 8.05
N VAL A 212 -4.57 0.40 7.42
CA VAL A 212 -5.01 1.79 7.26
C VAL A 212 -5.35 2.41 8.61
N PHE A 213 -6.22 1.79 9.41
CA PHE A 213 -6.64 2.37 10.68
C PHE A 213 -5.50 2.40 11.71
N GLY A 214 -4.68 1.35 11.80
CA GLY A 214 -3.49 1.34 12.64
C GLY A 214 -2.52 2.46 12.25
N GLY A 215 -2.26 2.62 10.95
CA GLY A 215 -1.41 3.69 10.42
C GLY A 215 -1.97 5.08 10.68
N VAL A 216 -3.28 5.30 10.52
CA VAL A 216 -3.97 6.58 10.80
C VAL A 216 -3.88 6.94 12.28
N VAL A 217 -4.14 5.99 13.19
CA VAL A 217 -4.05 6.21 14.65
C VAL A 217 -2.62 6.56 15.03
N LEU A 218 -1.63 5.82 14.52
CA LEU A 218 -0.23 6.10 14.81
C LEU A 218 0.22 7.44 14.22
N LEU A 219 -0.22 7.80 13.01
CA LEU A 219 0.02 9.12 12.41
C LEU A 219 -0.55 10.23 13.29
N ALA A 220 -1.79 10.08 13.77
CA ALA A 220 -2.42 11.04 14.67
C ALA A 220 -1.68 11.19 16.00
N ALA A 221 -1.13 10.08 16.53
CA ALA A 221 -0.30 10.09 17.74
C ALA A 221 1.05 10.80 17.51
N VAL A 222 1.71 10.57 16.37
CA VAL A 222 2.99 11.24 16.04
C VAL A 222 2.79 12.74 15.75
N TRP A 223 1.63 13.13 15.21
CA TRP A 223 1.24 14.53 14.96
C TRP A 223 0.39 15.15 16.07
N PHE A 224 0.52 14.65 17.32
CA PHE A 224 -0.36 15.04 18.41
C PHE A 224 -0.27 16.55 18.75
N GLU A 225 -1.21 17.30 18.17
CA GLU A 225 -1.44 18.72 18.38
C GLU A 225 -2.96 18.93 18.30
N ARG A 226 -3.52 19.88 19.06
CA ARG A 226 -4.99 20.07 19.15
C ARG A 226 -5.69 20.13 17.79
N ARG A 227 -5.11 20.85 16.83
CA ARG A 227 -5.70 21.04 15.49
C ARG A 227 -5.55 19.80 14.59
N SER A 228 -4.41 19.12 14.68
CA SER A 228 -4.13 17.88 13.96
C SER A 228 -4.96 16.72 14.50
N ALA A 229 -5.11 16.63 15.83
CA ALA A 229 -6.00 15.68 16.50
C ALA A 229 -7.46 15.87 16.06
N MET A 230 -7.92 17.12 15.92
CA MET A 230 -9.26 17.39 15.40
C MET A 230 -9.41 17.00 13.94
N THR A 231 -8.37 17.20 13.14
CA THR A 231 -8.35 16.76 11.74
C THR A 231 -8.40 15.23 11.66
N ALA A 232 -7.60 14.53 12.47
CA ALA A 232 -7.59 13.08 12.56
C ALA A 232 -8.98 12.57 12.97
N LEU A 233 -9.59 13.17 14.00
CA LEU A 233 -10.92 12.79 14.46
C LEU A 233 -11.97 12.97 13.35
N THR A 234 -11.98 14.12 12.67
CA THR A 234 -12.91 14.35 11.55
C THR A 234 -12.72 13.30 10.45
N VAL A 235 -11.47 13.06 10.01
CA VAL A 235 -11.17 12.09 8.95
C VAL A 235 -11.59 10.68 9.37
N SER A 236 -11.21 10.25 10.58
CA SER A 236 -11.52 8.91 11.09
C SER A 236 -13.03 8.69 11.26
N ILE A 237 -13.76 9.63 11.87
CA ILE A 237 -15.22 9.52 12.02
C ILE A 237 -15.88 9.46 10.64
N THR A 238 -15.55 10.38 9.74
CA THR A 238 -16.13 10.39 8.39
C THR A 238 -15.82 9.10 7.64
N ALA A 239 -14.57 8.60 7.70
CA ALA A 239 -14.21 7.34 7.04
C ALA A 239 -14.95 6.14 7.62
N VAL A 240 -15.07 6.06 8.95
CA VAL A 240 -15.84 5.01 9.62
C VAL A 240 -17.30 5.06 9.19
N LEU A 241 -17.94 6.24 9.20
CA LEU A 241 -19.32 6.41 8.76
C LEU A 241 -19.52 6.01 7.29
N LEU A 242 -18.62 6.44 6.39
CA LEU A 242 -18.66 6.06 4.97
C LEU A 242 -18.49 4.55 4.75
N SER A 243 -17.71 3.87 5.60
CA SER A 243 -17.51 2.41 5.50
C SER A 243 -18.55 1.58 6.27
N SER A 244 -19.34 2.22 7.15
CA SER A 244 -20.14 1.55 8.17
C SER A 244 -21.20 0.61 7.60
N PHE A 245 -21.79 0.97 6.45
CA PHE A 245 -22.82 0.17 5.78
C PHE A 245 -22.33 -1.23 5.39
N TRP A 246 -21.02 -1.42 5.22
CA TRP A 246 -20.40 -2.71 4.90
C TRP A 246 -19.64 -3.28 6.11
N VAL A 247 -18.86 -2.45 6.79
CA VAL A 247 -17.98 -2.90 7.89
C VAL A 247 -18.78 -3.36 9.11
N LEU A 248 -19.87 -2.66 9.48
CA LEU A 248 -20.66 -3.08 10.63
C LEU A 248 -21.34 -4.43 10.39
N PRO A 249 -22.05 -4.67 9.27
CA PRO A 249 -22.65 -5.97 9.02
C PRO A 249 -21.63 -7.11 8.84
N PHE A 250 -20.43 -6.81 8.33
CA PHE A 250 -19.31 -7.76 8.29
C PHE A 250 -18.90 -8.17 9.70
N LEU A 251 -18.57 -7.20 10.56
CA LEU A 251 -18.08 -7.45 11.92
C LEU A 251 -19.13 -8.12 12.81
N THR A 252 -20.40 -7.73 12.72
CA THR A 252 -21.45 -8.37 13.52
C THR A 252 -21.84 -9.76 13.00
N GLY A 253 -21.52 -10.06 11.74
CA GLY A 253 -21.80 -11.35 11.11
C GLY A 253 -20.59 -12.29 11.02
N HIS A 254 -19.41 -11.90 11.51
CA HIS A 254 -18.15 -12.61 11.23
C HIS A 254 -18.16 -14.09 11.68
N ALA A 255 -18.98 -14.45 12.67
CA ALA A 255 -19.16 -15.84 13.11
C ALA A 255 -19.75 -16.78 12.03
N TYR A 256 -20.39 -16.21 10.99
CA TYR A 256 -20.92 -16.95 9.84
C TYR A 256 -19.99 -16.91 8.61
N MET A 257 -18.82 -16.29 8.74
CA MET A 257 -17.81 -16.28 7.67
C MET A 257 -17.14 -17.66 7.59
N THR A 258 -16.82 -18.09 6.37
CA THR A 258 -16.00 -19.28 6.17
C THR A 258 -14.60 -19.05 6.71
N ASP A 259 -14.18 -19.93 7.62
CA ASP A 259 -12.81 -20.00 8.11
C ASP A 259 -11.99 -20.91 7.19
N MET A 260 -10.95 -20.35 6.56
CA MET A 260 -10.00 -21.12 5.76
C MET A 260 -9.11 -22.03 6.63
N LYS A 261 -9.12 -21.86 7.95
CA LYS A 261 -8.34 -22.60 8.95
C LYS A 261 -6.85 -22.65 8.59
N TYR A 262 -6.34 -21.53 8.08
CA TYR A 262 -4.90 -21.41 7.86
C TYR A 262 -4.16 -21.63 9.17
N GLU A 263 -3.17 -22.51 9.14
CA GLU A 263 -2.33 -22.75 10.29
C GLU A 263 -1.59 -21.44 10.66
N PRO A 264 -1.61 -21.03 11.94
CA PRO A 264 -0.79 -19.94 12.44
C PRO A 264 0.68 -20.10 12.05
N ARG A 265 1.32 -19.04 11.56
CA ARG A 265 2.76 -19.06 11.29
C ARG A 265 3.55 -18.35 12.39
N PRO A 266 4.76 -18.83 12.75
CA PRO A 266 5.44 -19.97 12.14
C PRO A 266 4.82 -21.32 12.51
N SER A 267 4.85 -22.26 11.56
CA SER A 267 4.44 -23.65 11.78
C SER A 267 5.49 -24.68 11.33
N GLY A 268 5.62 -25.76 12.10
CA GLY A 268 6.65 -26.78 11.86
C GLY A 268 8.08 -26.33 12.20
N ALA A 269 9.04 -27.23 11.97
CA ALA A 269 10.45 -27.02 12.36
C ALA A 269 11.25 -26.15 11.38
N SER A 270 10.79 -26.02 10.13
CA SER A 270 11.45 -25.26 9.06
C SER A 270 10.95 -23.82 8.94
N ASP A 271 9.99 -23.42 9.76
CA ASP A 271 9.43 -22.07 9.75
C ASP A 271 9.73 -21.35 11.05
N SER A 272 9.94 -20.04 10.97
CA SER A 272 10.29 -19.23 12.13
C SER A 272 9.85 -17.79 11.91
N PHE A 273 9.68 -17.05 13.00
CA PHE A 273 9.50 -15.60 12.89
C PHE A 273 10.68 -14.93 12.18
N TRP A 274 11.89 -15.49 12.31
CA TRP A 274 13.06 -14.98 11.61
C TRP A 274 12.90 -15.08 10.09
N SER A 275 12.54 -16.25 9.56
CA SER A 275 12.31 -16.44 8.11
C SER A 275 11.10 -15.67 7.60
N MET A 276 10.12 -15.38 8.46
CA MET A 276 9.01 -14.49 8.11
C MET A 276 9.44 -13.02 8.05
N TYR A 277 10.26 -12.54 8.99
CA TYR A 277 10.72 -11.15 8.97
C TYR A 277 11.85 -10.92 7.97
N PHE A 278 12.66 -11.93 7.68
CA PHE A 278 13.83 -11.85 6.79
C PHE A 278 13.72 -12.98 5.76
N PRO A 279 12.84 -12.81 4.74
CA PRO A 279 12.50 -13.89 3.81
C PRO A 279 13.46 -13.97 2.61
N LEU A 280 14.43 -13.06 2.50
CA LEU A 280 15.34 -13.00 1.37
C LEU A 280 16.65 -13.71 1.72
N THR A 281 17.62 -13.64 0.81
CA THR A 281 18.98 -14.09 1.14
C THR A 281 19.57 -13.20 2.22
N THR A 282 20.44 -13.77 3.07
CA THR A 282 21.07 -13.05 4.18
C THR A 282 21.69 -11.72 3.75
N PHE A 283 22.30 -11.67 2.57
CA PHE A 283 22.86 -10.44 2.01
C PHE A 283 21.78 -9.36 1.83
N TRP A 284 20.68 -9.68 1.14
CA TRP A 284 19.63 -8.71 0.86
C TRP A 284 18.90 -8.27 2.14
N ASP A 285 18.64 -9.18 3.07
CA ASP A 285 18.03 -8.82 4.35
C ASP A 285 18.89 -7.87 5.19
N ILE A 286 20.21 -8.09 5.21
CA ILE A 286 21.16 -7.17 5.84
C ILE A 286 21.16 -5.81 5.15
N VAL A 287 21.17 -5.77 3.82
CA VAL A 287 21.15 -4.51 3.06
C VAL A 287 19.86 -3.73 3.32
N ILE A 288 18.70 -4.37 3.14
CA ILE A 288 17.39 -3.73 3.31
C ILE A 288 17.23 -3.23 4.75
N THR A 289 17.49 -4.10 5.72
CA THR A 289 17.28 -3.78 7.14
C THR A 289 18.31 -2.79 7.65
N GLY A 290 19.59 -2.94 7.27
CA GLY A 290 20.66 -2.03 7.64
C GLY A 290 20.40 -0.60 7.18
N PHE A 291 20.04 -0.41 5.91
CA PHE A 291 19.69 0.93 5.41
C PHE A 291 18.37 1.45 5.99
N ALA A 292 17.38 0.59 6.22
CA ALA A 292 16.14 1.00 6.89
C ALA A 292 16.40 1.52 8.32
N VAL A 293 17.31 0.88 9.07
CA VAL A 293 17.74 1.34 10.41
C VAL A 293 18.48 2.67 10.32
N ILE A 294 19.40 2.84 9.35
CA ILE A 294 20.08 4.12 9.12
C ILE A 294 19.06 5.24 8.86
N ALA A 295 18.08 4.98 7.99
CA ALA A 295 17.02 5.94 7.70
C ALA A 295 16.23 6.32 8.95
N PHE A 296 15.84 5.32 9.75
CA PHE A 296 15.08 5.55 10.98
C PHE A 296 15.85 6.39 11.99
N VAL A 297 17.12 6.06 12.24
CA VAL A 297 17.99 6.81 13.15
C VAL A 297 18.14 8.27 12.69
N ASN A 298 18.34 8.50 11.40
CA ASN A 298 18.42 9.85 10.84
C ASN A 298 17.11 10.61 10.97
N PHE A 299 15.97 9.96 10.77
CA PHE A 299 14.67 10.60 10.94
C PHE A 299 14.35 10.94 12.40
N VAL A 300 14.74 10.10 13.35
CA VAL A 300 14.65 10.42 14.78
C VAL A 300 15.52 11.62 15.12
N LYS A 301 16.79 11.65 14.67
CA LYS A 301 17.71 12.79 14.87
C LYS A 301 17.17 14.08 14.25
N ALA A 302 16.64 13.99 13.03
CA ALA A 302 16.06 15.13 12.31
C ALA A 302 14.64 15.48 12.77
N ARG A 303 14.06 14.73 13.72
CA ARG A 303 12.68 14.86 14.18
C ARG A 303 11.65 14.87 13.04
N ASN A 304 11.92 14.12 11.98
CA ASN A 304 11.01 14.00 10.84
C ASN A 304 9.85 13.08 11.22
N ARG A 305 8.67 13.66 11.41
CA ARG A 305 7.46 12.93 11.86
C ARG A 305 7.06 11.80 10.92
N THR A 306 7.11 11.99 9.61
CA THR A 306 6.76 10.95 8.62
C THR A 306 7.71 9.76 8.71
N GLY A 307 9.02 10.03 8.77
CA GLY A 307 10.04 9.00 8.86
C GLY A 307 10.02 8.25 10.19
N MET A 308 9.77 8.96 11.30
CA MET A 308 9.55 8.33 12.60
C MET A 308 8.30 7.45 12.58
N TRP A 309 7.19 7.93 11.99
CA TRP A 309 5.97 7.14 11.84
C TRP A 309 6.24 5.84 11.07
N MET A 310 6.91 5.89 9.91
CA MET A 310 7.21 4.67 9.13
C MET A 310 8.01 3.65 9.94
N GLY A 311 9.08 4.09 10.61
CA GLY A 311 9.93 3.18 11.39
C GLY A 311 9.24 2.60 12.63
N VAL A 312 8.50 3.43 13.37
CA VAL A 312 7.67 2.95 14.49
C VAL A 312 6.59 2.00 13.99
N TYR A 313 6.02 2.26 12.81
CA TYR A 313 4.97 1.41 12.27
C TYR A 313 5.49 0.04 11.83
N CYS A 314 6.71 -0.06 11.32
CA CYS A 314 7.39 -1.34 11.13
C CYS A 314 7.45 -2.16 12.43
N ILE A 315 7.76 -1.52 13.57
CA ILE A 315 7.81 -2.20 14.87
C ILE A 315 6.41 -2.70 15.26
N PHE A 316 5.38 -1.86 15.13
CA PHE A 316 4.00 -2.27 15.38
C PHE A 316 3.56 -3.44 14.49
N LEU A 317 3.99 -3.48 13.23
CA LEU A 317 3.66 -4.59 12.31
C LEU A 317 4.40 -5.88 12.68
N VAL A 318 5.67 -5.81 13.11
CA VAL A 318 6.41 -6.95 13.67
C VAL A 318 5.68 -7.51 14.90
N LEU A 319 5.30 -6.64 15.84
CA LEU A 319 4.52 -7.04 17.00
C LEU A 319 3.15 -7.60 16.60
N GLY A 320 2.50 -7.01 15.60
CA GLY A 320 1.22 -7.46 15.07
C GLY A 320 1.29 -8.87 14.46
N VAL A 321 2.36 -9.20 13.73
CA VAL A 321 2.60 -10.56 13.20
C VAL A 321 2.81 -11.55 14.33
N TYR A 322 3.56 -11.16 15.36
CA TYR A 322 3.84 -12.02 16.52
C TYR A 322 2.60 -12.28 17.38
N PHE A 323 1.92 -11.22 17.83
CA PHE A 323 0.74 -11.33 18.69
C PHE A 323 -0.50 -11.80 17.93
N GLY A 324 -0.58 -11.54 16.63
CA GLY A 324 -1.65 -12.01 15.76
C GLY A 324 -1.54 -13.48 15.37
N ARG A 325 -0.53 -14.23 15.85
CA ARG A 325 -0.33 -15.66 15.53
C ARG A 325 -1.60 -16.47 15.79
N GLU A 326 -2.20 -16.33 16.96
CA GLU A 326 -3.44 -17.03 17.34
C GLU A 326 -4.70 -16.29 16.85
N SER A 327 -4.58 -15.51 15.78
CA SER A 327 -5.53 -14.52 15.30
C SER A 327 -5.76 -13.33 16.25
N LEU A 328 -6.38 -12.27 15.73
CA LEU A 328 -6.81 -11.12 16.52
C LEU A 328 -7.96 -11.51 17.48
N PRO A 329 -7.93 -11.01 18.72
CA PRO A 329 -9.08 -11.07 19.61
C PRO A 329 -10.33 -10.51 18.90
N VAL A 330 -11.51 -11.07 19.19
CA VAL A 330 -12.81 -10.66 18.66
C VAL A 330 -13.13 -11.09 17.21
N ILE A 331 -12.17 -11.06 16.28
CA ILE A 331 -12.45 -11.36 14.84
C ILE A 331 -12.11 -12.82 14.48
N GLY A 332 -11.10 -13.42 15.12
CA GLY A 332 -10.83 -14.87 15.02
C GLY A 332 -10.34 -15.42 13.67
N LEU A 333 -10.16 -14.59 12.64
CA LEU A 333 -9.89 -15.02 11.25
C LEU A 333 -8.66 -14.39 10.58
N LEU A 334 -7.82 -13.66 11.32
CA LEU A 334 -6.61 -13.07 10.72
C LEU A 334 -5.49 -14.12 10.65
N TRP A 335 -5.11 -14.51 9.44
CA TRP A 335 -3.87 -15.25 9.22
C TRP A 335 -2.67 -14.29 9.28
N ASN A 336 -1.82 -14.44 10.29
CA ASN A 336 -0.80 -13.45 10.64
C ASN A 336 0.24 -13.08 9.55
N PRO A 337 0.62 -13.94 8.59
CA PRO A 337 1.53 -13.55 7.50
C PRO A 337 0.96 -12.45 6.60
N ARG A 338 -0.37 -12.26 6.60
CA ARG A 338 -1.04 -11.22 5.80
C ARG A 338 -0.71 -9.80 6.26
N LEU A 339 -0.03 -9.63 7.40
CA LEU A 339 0.53 -8.36 7.85
C LEU A 339 1.95 -8.07 7.30
N LEU A 340 2.67 -9.10 6.83
CA LEU A 340 4.05 -8.96 6.35
C LEU A 340 4.22 -8.05 5.14
N PRO A 341 3.30 -8.01 4.14
CA PRO A 341 3.48 -7.12 2.99
C PRO A 341 3.58 -5.65 3.38
N PHE A 342 2.84 -5.23 4.40
CA PHE A 342 2.90 -3.87 4.93
C PHE A 342 4.27 -3.56 5.53
N LEU A 343 4.84 -4.50 6.29
CA LEU A 343 6.17 -4.39 6.87
C LEU A 343 7.22 -4.31 5.75
N TYR A 344 7.11 -5.17 4.74
CA TYR A 344 8.05 -5.22 3.63
C TYR A 344 8.04 -3.91 2.83
N LEU A 345 6.85 -3.41 2.46
CA LEU A 345 6.72 -2.14 1.74
C LEU A 345 7.37 -0.98 2.49
N LEU A 346 7.08 -0.81 3.79
CA LEU A 346 7.67 0.26 4.59
C LEU A 346 9.18 0.07 4.76
N ARG A 347 9.68 -1.16 4.90
CA ARG A 347 11.12 -1.42 4.93
C ARG A 347 11.80 -1.08 3.62
N TYR A 348 11.19 -1.36 2.46
CA TYR A 348 11.73 -0.93 1.16
C TYR A 348 11.77 0.60 1.04
N PHE A 349 10.75 1.32 1.51
CA PHE A 349 10.78 2.80 1.58
C PHE A 349 11.94 3.30 2.45
N MET A 350 12.07 2.73 3.65
CA MET A 350 13.12 3.13 4.59
C MET A 350 14.52 2.77 4.04
N MET A 351 14.67 1.63 3.36
CA MET A 351 15.91 1.24 2.71
C MET A 351 16.34 2.27 1.66
N VAL A 352 15.49 2.61 0.68
CA VAL A 352 15.91 3.54 -0.40
C VAL A 352 16.24 4.93 0.15
N ILE A 353 15.52 5.37 1.18
CA ILE A 353 15.83 6.62 1.88
C ILE A 353 17.17 6.51 2.61
N GLY A 354 17.45 5.39 3.28
CA GLY A 354 18.70 5.15 3.98
C GLY A 354 19.90 5.12 3.04
N ILE A 355 19.77 4.47 1.89
CA ILE A 355 20.78 4.48 0.82
C ILE A 355 21.05 5.92 0.38
N TYR A 356 20.00 6.69 0.10
CA TYR A 356 20.12 8.08 -0.31
C TYR A 356 20.81 8.95 0.75
N GLN A 357 20.38 8.85 2.01
CA GLN A 357 20.97 9.60 3.12
C GLN A 357 22.45 9.25 3.31
N SER A 358 22.82 7.97 3.22
CA SER A 358 24.21 7.53 3.27
C SER A 358 25.04 8.10 2.13
N ALA A 359 24.51 8.10 0.91
CA ALA A 359 25.19 8.69 -0.25
C ALA A 359 25.39 10.22 -0.10
N VAL A 360 24.36 10.93 0.38
CA VAL A 360 24.47 12.38 0.66
C VAL A 360 25.49 12.65 1.77
N TRP A 361 25.50 11.85 2.83
CA TRP A 361 26.46 11.99 3.91
C TRP A 361 27.90 11.75 3.43
N LEU A 362 28.15 10.67 2.68
CA LEU A 362 29.47 10.34 2.12
C LEU A 362 29.99 11.44 1.20
N THR A 363 29.14 11.93 0.28
CA THR A 363 29.52 12.99 -0.66
C THR A 363 29.80 14.31 0.04
N THR A 364 28.99 14.66 1.05
CA THR A 364 29.20 15.87 1.87
C THR A 364 30.50 15.76 2.68
N PHE A 365 30.72 14.62 3.33
CA PHE A 365 31.95 14.35 4.09
C PHE A 365 33.20 14.49 3.22
N TYR A 366 33.19 13.88 2.02
CA TYR A 366 34.32 13.97 1.09
C TYR A 366 34.56 15.42 0.62
N ARG A 367 33.52 16.17 0.30
CA ARG A 367 33.64 17.58 -0.08
C ARG A 367 34.21 18.45 1.04
N LEU A 368 33.76 18.24 2.27
CA LEU A 368 34.28 18.96 3.44
C LEU A 368 35.77 18.63 3.67
N GLN A 369 36.16 17.36 3.51
CA GLN A 369 37.57 16.96 3.61
C GLN A 369 38.43 17.62 2.53
N GLN A 370 37.93 17.72 1.29
CA GLN A 370 38.62 18.42 0.19
C GLN A 370 38.77 19.92 0.46
N LEU A 371 37.72 20.58 0.96
CA LEU A 371 37.77 21.99 1.32
C LEU A 371 38.76 22.24 2.48
N GLY A 372 38.74 21.38 3.51
CA GLY A 372 39.69 21.47 4.62
C GLY A 372 41.14 21.30 4.18
N ARG A 373 41.42 20.37 3.25
CA ARG A 373 42.76 20.21 2.66
C ARG A 373 43.21 21.44 1.88
N LYS A 374 42.32 22.05 1.08
CA LYS A 374 42.63 23.28 0.35
C LYS A 374 42.93 24.46 1.29
N ALA A 375 42.12 24.65 2.32
CA ALA A 375 42.34 25.71 3.30
C ALA A 375 43.68 25.58 4.05
N LEU A 376 44.10 24.34 4.38
CA LEU A 376 45.41 24.09 4.99
C LEU A 376 46.58 24.40 4.05
N ILE A 377 46.42 24.14 2.74
CA ILE A 377 47.43 24.49 1.74
C ILE A 377 47.50 26.01 1.58
N GLU A 378 46.37 26.71 1.54
CA GLU A 378 46.35 28.18 1.44
C GLU A 378 47.00 28.84 2.66
N GLN A 379 46.77 28.31 3.87
CA GLN A 379 47.42 28.80 5.11
C GLN A 379 48.92 28.50 5.23
N THR A 380 49.47 27.59 4.42
CA THR A 380 50.90 27.27 4.44
C THR A 380 51.71 28.01 3.38
N VAL A 381 51.03 28.78 2.51
CA VAL A 381 51.65 29.61 1.45
C VAL A 381 51.68 31.11 1.83
N GLU A 382 50.99 31.50 2.89
CA GLU A 382 51.22 32.75 3.64
C GLU A 382 52.26 32.55 4.75
#